data_AF-A0A815LY64-F1
#
_entry.id   AF-A0A815LY64-F1
#
_cell.length_a   1.000
_cell.length_b   1.000
_cell.length_c   1.000
_cell.angle_alpha   90.00
_cell.angle_beta   90.00
_cell.angle_gamma   90.00
#
_symmetry.space_group_name_H-M   'P 1'
#
loop_
_entity.id
_entity.type
_entity.pdbx_description
1 polymer ?
#
loop_
_entity_poly.entity_id
_entity_poly.type
_entity_poly.pdbx_seq_one_letter_code
_entity_poly.pdbx_strand_id
1 'polypeptide(L)'
;MSMTTASLLALPSELLYQILKYLDTYTIIFKFCHVCKRFYEITDDYNQCELNFNSTSYSHMKRILRLIKPENITSLICGGDSYKSSDIELLSSIVNISPLTFLRSITLDYVTASKDYELLNRLTLSNLSSLSIHT
;
A
#
# COMPACT_ATOMS: atom_id res chain seq x y z
N MET A 1 -40.87 -17.95 -5.69
CA MET A 1 -39.40 -18.07 -5.66
C MET A 1 -38.86 -16.77 -5.09
N SER A 2 -38.32 -16.81 -3.86
CA SER A 2 -37.70 -15.62 -3.26
C SER A 2 -36.37 -15.38 -3.97
N MET A 3 -36.21 -14.24 -4.66
CA MET A 3 -34.88 -13.78 -5.07
C MET A 3 -34.13 -13.42 -3.79
N THR A 4 -33.26 -14.31 -3.35
CA THR A 4 -32.20 -13.93 -2.40
C THR A 4 -31.33 -12.91 -3.11
N THR A 5 -31.57 -11.63 -2.83
CA THR A 5 -30.66 -10.56 -3.24
C THR A 5 -29.37 -10.76 -2.47
N ALA A 6 -28.39 -11.37 -3.14
CA ALA A 6 -27.06 -11.55 -2.57
C ALA A 6 -26.50 -10.17 -2.20
N SER A 7 -26.25 -9.97 -0.91
CA SER A 7 -25.74 -8.70 -0.38
C SER A 7 -24.28 -8.86 0.01
N LEU A 8 -23.43 -7.97 -0.48
CA LEU A 8 -22.03 -7.88 -0.06
C LEU A 8 -21.93 -7.61 1.46
N LEU A 9 -22.93 -6.94 2.04
CA LEU A 9 -23.03 -6.68 3.47
C LEU A 9 -23.43 -7.90 4.31
N ALA A 10 -23.75 -9.03 3.69
CA ALA A 10 -24.01 -10.29 4.40
C ALA A 10 -22.78 -11.22 4.42
N LEU A 11 -21.71 -10.89 3.69
CA LEU A 11 -20.50 -11.70 3.68
C LEU A 11 -19.78 -11.65 5.04
N PRO A 12 -19.13 -12.74 5.48
CA PRO A 12 -18.16 -12.71 6.56
C PRO A 12 -16.99 -11.77 6.28
N SER A 13 -16.38 -11.21 7.32
CA SER A 13 -15.28 -10.25 7.22
C SER A 13 -14.07 -10.85 6.49
N GLU A 14 -13.82 -12.15 6.65
CA GLU A 14 -12.75 -12.90 5.99
C GLU A 14 -12.89 -12.87 4.47
N LEU A 15 -14.11 -12.98 3.95
CA LEU A 15 -14.36 -12.88 2.51
C LEU A 15 -14.19 -11.44 2.02
N LEU A 16 -14.56 -10.45 2.83
CA LEU A 16 -14.30 -9.04 2.51
C LEU A 16 -12.80 -8.75 2.46
N TYR A 17 -12.02 -9.22 3.44
CA TYR A 17 -10.56 -9.10 3.41
C TYR A 17 -9.95 -9.80 2.19
N GLN A 18 -10.48 -10.95 1.79
CA GLN A 18 -10.02 -11.63 0.58
C GLN A 18 -10.33 -10.83 -0.69
N ILE A 19 -11.47 -10.13 -0.76
CA ILE A 19 -11.78 -9.20 -1.86
C ILE A 19 -10.79 -8.02 -1.85
N LEU A 20 -10.46 -7.47 -0.68
CA LEU A 20 -9.52 -6.35 -0.57
C LEU A 20 -8.13 -6.69 -1.12
N LYS A 21 -7.68 -7.95 -1.04
CA LYS A 21 -6.39 -8.38 -1.63
C LYS A 21 -6.32 -8.22 -3.16
N TYR A 22 -7.45 -8.12 -3.83
CA TYR A 22 -7.52 -7.91 -5.28
C TYR A 22 -7.72 -6.43 -5.65
N LEU A 23 -7.78 -5.53 -4.67
CA LEU A 23 -7.95 -4.10 -4.87
C LEU A 23 -6.64 -3.38 -4.53
N ASP A 24 -6.34 -2.35 -5.30
CA ASP A 24 -5.23 -1.46 -4.99
C ASP A 24 -5.55 -0.56 -3.78
N THR A 25 -4.52 -0.12 -3.07
CA THR A 25 -4.64 0.72 -1.86
C THR A 25 -5.45 2.00 -2.11
N TYR A 26 -5.35 2.61 -3.30
CA TYR A 26 -6.14 3.79 -3.63
C TYR A 26 -7.64 3.43 -3.70
N THR A 27 -8.00 2.34 -4.37
CA THR A 27 -9.39 1.86 -4.45
C THR A 27 -9.95 1.50 -3.07
N ILE A 28 -9.16 0.86 -2.21
CA ILE A 28 -9.57 0.53 -0.83
C ILE A 28 -9.90 1.81 -0.05
N ILE A 29 -8.96 2.76 -0.02
CA ILE A 29 -9.07 3.96 0.81
C ILE A 29 -10.09 4.96 0.26
N PHE A 30 -10.13 5.20 -1.05
CA PHE A 30 -10.94 6.28 -1.61
C PHE A 30 -12.27 5.83 -2.21
N LYS A 31 -12.51 4.52 -2.37
CA LYS A 31 -13.76 4.01 -2.91
C LYS A 31 -14.45 3.06 -1.94
N PHE A 32 -13.78 1.98 -1.54
CA PHE A 32 -14.39 0.92 -0.74
C PHE A 32 -14.81 1.41 0.66
N CYS A 33 -13.91 2.08 1.38
CA CYS A 33 -14.19 2.48 2.77
C CYS A 33 -15.35 3.49 2.90
N HIS A 34 -15.65 4.24 1.83
CA HIS A 34 -16.68 5.28 1.83
C HIS A 34 -18.08 4.78 1.44
N VAL A 35 -18.24 3.50 1.11
CA VAL A 35 -19.55 2.95 0.73
C VAL A 35 -20.49 2.86 1.93
N CYS A 36 -20.01 2.32 3.06
CA CYS A 36 -20.80 2.18 4.28
C CYS A 36 -19.91 2.03 5.51
N LYS A 37 -20.50 2.21 6.70
CA LYS A 37 -19.78 2.08 7.99
C LYS A 37 -19.06 0.74 8.14
N ARG A 38 -19.69 -0.35 7.71
CA ARG A 38 -19.09 -1.69 7.79
C ARG A 38 -17.80 -1.78 6.97
N PHE A 39 -17.77 -1.20 5.77
CA PHE A 39 -16.57 -1.23 4.92
C PHE A 39 -15.48 -0.30 5.43
N TYR A 40 -15.86 0.81 6.06
CA TYR A 40 -14.93 1.63 6.81
C TYR A 40 -14.24 0.84 7.93
N GLU A 41 -15.02 0.18 8.80
CA GLU A 41 -14.49 -0.65 9.90
C GLU A 41 -13.58 -1.78 9.37
N ILE A 42 -14.01 -2.48 8.30
CA ILE A 42 -13.20 -3.50 7.64
C ILE A 42 -11.89 -2.91 7.10
N THR A 43 -11.92 -1.70 6.52
CA THR A 43 -10.70 -1.06 5.98
C THR A 43 -9.77 -0.60 7.10
N ASP A 44 -10.32 -0.10 8.21
CA ASP A 44 -9.54 0.35 9.37
C ASP A 44 -8.79 -0.82 10.04
N ASP A 45 -9.43 -2.00 10.09
CA ASP A 45 -8.81 -3.24 10.55
C ASP A 45 -7.87 -3.89 9.52
N TYR A 46 -7.94 -3.47 8.25
CA TYR A 46 -7.16 -4.05 7.16
C TYR A 46 -5.72 -3.51 7.18
N ASN A 47 -4.85 -4.14 7.96
CA ASN A 47 -3.45 -3.76 8.17
C ASN A 47 -2.51 -4.19 7.01
N GLN A 48 -3.01 -4.22 5.78
CA GLN A 48 -2.25 -4.65 4.60
C GLN A 48 -2.31 -3.57 3.52
N CYS A 49 -1.41 -2.60 3.58
CA CYS A 49 -1.25 -1.60 2.53
C CYS A 49 -0.07 -1.96 1.62
N GLU A 50 -0.35 -2.01 0.33
CA GLU A 50 0.66 -2.10 -0.73
C GLU A 50 0.77 -0.74 -1.43
N LEU A 51 1.95 -0.15 -1.40
CA LEU A 51 2.21 1.11 -2.09
C LEU A 51 2.95 0.83 -3.39
N ASN A 52 2.28 1.09 -4.52
CA ASN A 52 2.87 0.98 -5.84
C ASN A 52 3.04 2.38 -6.45
N PHE A 53 4.27 2.88 -6.42
CA PHE A 53 4.64 4.19 -6.96
C PHE A 53 4.67 4.21 -8.50
N ASN A 54 4.68 3.04 -9.14
CA ASN A 54 4.83 2.92 -10.58
C ASN A 54 3.48 3.11 -11.29
N SER A 55 2.40 2.66 -10.63
CA SER A 55 1.02 2.73 -11.13
C SER A 55 0.17 3.84 -10.50
N THR A 56 0.63 4.44 -9.39
CA THR A 56 -0.11 5.47 -8.66
C THR A 56 0.50 6.85 -8.91
N SER A 57 -0.32 7.83 -9.30
CA SER A 57 0.16 9.20 -9.48
C SER A 57 0.69 9.79 -8.16
N TYR A 58 1.68 10.68 -8.24
CA TYR A 58 2.25 11.37 -7.07
C TYR A 58 1.17 12.02 -6.17
N SER A 59 0.15 12.65 -6.78
CA SER A 59 -0.92 13.31 -6.02
C SER A 59 -1.80 12.31 -5.28
N HIS A 60 -2.10 11.16 -5.88
CA HIS A 60 -2.82 10.07 -5.21
C HIS A 60 -1.96 9.45 -4.12
N MET A 61 -0.69 9.19 -4.39
CA MET A 61 0.25 8.62 -3.43
C MET A 61 0.40 9.52 -2.20
N LYS A 62 0.59 10.83 -2.40
CA LYS A 62 0.62 11.82 -1.31
C LYS A 62 -0.67 11.85 -0.48
N ARG A 63 -1.82 11.60 -1.10
CA ARG A 63 -3.10 11.51 -0.36
C ARG A 63 -3.21 10.20 0.42
N ILE A 64 -2.83 9.06 -0.16
CA ILE A 64 -2.80 7.76 0.51
C ILE A 64 -1.97 7.86 1.80
N LEU A 65 -0.76 8.41 1.68
CA LEU A 65 0.20 8.50 2.77
C LEU A 65 -0.22 9.43 3.91
N ARG A 66 -1.20 10.31 3.70
CA ARG A 66 -1.81 11.12 4.76
C ARG A 66 -2.90 10.39 5.54
N LEU A 67 -3.41 9.28 4.99
CA LEU A 67 -4.55 8.55 5.52
C LEU A 67 -4.14 7.22 6.15
N ILE A 68 -3.09 6.59 5.63
CA ILE A 68 -2.59 5.33 6.19
C ILE A 68 -1.59 5.58 7.31
N LYS A 69 -1.58 4.67 8.28
CA LYS A 69 -0.51 4.59 9.27
C LYS A 69 0.71 3.92 8.60
N PRO A 70 1.94 4.49 8.75
CA PRO A 70 3.12 3.91 8.12
C PRO A 70 3.39 2.45 8.52
N GLU A 71 3.03 2.07 9.75
CA GLU A 71 3.12 0.70 10.23
C GLU A 71 2.31 -0.30 9.40
N ASN A 72 1.18 0.10 8.80
CA ASN A 72 0.34 -0.76 7.97
C ASN A 72 0.90 -1.01 6.56
N ILE A 73 2.01 -0.36 6.19
CA ILE A 73 2.68 -0.58 4.91
C ILE A 73 3.40 -1.93 4.95
N THR A 74 2.93 -2.88 4.15
CA THR A 74 3.45 -4.25 4.10
C THR A 74 4.26 -4.52 2.84
N SER A 75 3.99 -3.79 1.75
CA SER A 75 4.67 -3.93 0.47
C SER A 75 4.95 -2.56 -0.14
N LEU A 76 6.15 -2.38 -0.66
CA LEU A 76 6.59 -1.21 -1.40
C LEU A 76 7.05 -1.63 -2.80
N ILE A 77 6.43 -1.06 -3.82
CA ILE A 77 6.87 -1.18 -5.22
C ILE A 77 7.29 0.21 -5.66
N CYS A 78 8.58 0.36 -5.91
CA CYS A 78 9.23 1.61 -6.29
C CYS A 78 10.05 1.39 -7.56
N GLY A 79 10.23 2.42 -8.37
CA GLY A 79 11.09 2.37 -9.54
C GLY A 79 10.39 2.42 -10.90
N GLY A 80 11.14 2.31 -11.99
CA GLY A 80 10.63 2.44 -13.36
C GLY A 80 10.59 3.87 -13.92
N ASP A 81 10.19 3.97 -15.20
CA ASP A 81 10.25 5.22 -15.98
C ASP A 81 9.42 6.37 -15.38
N SER A 82 8.40 6.02 -14.59
CA SER A 82 7.54 6.98 -13.89
C SER A 82 8.07 7.38 -12.52
N TYR A 83 9.09 6.70 -11.98
CA TYR A 83 9.65 6.94 -10.65
C TYR A 83 10.50 8.19 -10.64
N LYS A 84 9.99 9.21 -9.96
CA LYS A 84 10.63 10.53 -9.90
C LYS A 84 11.35 10.70 -8.58
N SER A 85 12.31 11.63 -8.58
CA SER A 85 12.98 12.03 -7.34
C SER A 85 11.99 12.50 -6.26
N SER A 86 10.86 13.08 -6.67
CA SER A 86 9.76 13.46 -5.77
C SER A 86 9.11 12.28 -5.04
N ASP A 87 9.09 11.09 -5.64
CA ASP A 87 8.52 9.89 -5.03
C ASP A 87 9.44 9.35 -3.93
N ILE A 88 10.75 9.40 -4.16
CA ILE A 88 11.79 9.08 -3.17
C ILE A 88 11.72 10.04 -1.99
N GLU A 89 11.58 11.34 -2.25
CA GLU A 89 11.41 12.35 -1.20
C GLU A 89 10.13 12.10 -0.38
N LEU A 90 9.04 11.74 -1.06
CA LEU A 90 7.77 11.43 -0.43
C LEU A 90 7.91 10.21 0.48
N LEU A 91 8.47 9.10 -0.01
CA LEU A 91 8.70 7.91 0.81
C LEU A 91 9.65 8.19 1.97
N SER A 92 10.75 8.91 1.71
CA SER A 92 11.72 9.30 2.74
C SER A 92 11.06 10.10 3.87
N SER A 93 10.12 10.99 3.53
CA SER A 93 9.39 11.77 4.54
C SER A 93 8.63 10.89 5.52
N ILE A 94 8.10 9.74 5.07
CA ILE A 94 7.32 8.82 5.91
C ILE A 94 8.20 7.93 6.74
N VAL A 95 9.27 7.40 6.14
CA VAL A 95 10.25 6.55 6.85
C VAL A 95 10.90 7.32 8.00
N ASN A 96 11.10 8.63 7.84
CA ASN A 96 11.62 9.48 8.93
C ASN A 96 10.61 9.72 10.05
N ILE A 97 9.30 9.63 9.77
CA ILE A 97 8.24 9.88 10.76
C ILE A 97 7.99 8.63 11.61
N SER A 98 7.97 7.44 11.00
CA SER A 98 7.71 6.20 11.71
C SER A 98 8.36 5.01 10.99
N PRO A 99 8.93 4.04 11.74
CA PRO A 99 9.45 2.82 11.14
C PRO A 99 8.35 2.03 10.43
N LEU A 100 8.66 1.47 9.27
CA LEU A 100 7.76 0.59 8.52
C LEU A 100 7.79 -0.83 9.11
N THR A 101 7.25 -0.97 10.33
CA THR A 101 7.39 -2.17 11.16
C THR A 101 6.80 -3.43 10.53
N PHE A 102 5.74 -3.33 9.72
CA PHE A 102 5.17 -4.50 9.02
C PHE A 102 5.62 -4.64 7.57
N LEU A 103 6.62 -3.88 7.14
CA LEU A 103 7.17 -4.01 5.80
C LEU A 103 7.79 -5.39 5.60
N ARG A 104 7.27 -6.12 4.62
CA ARG A 104 7.63 -7.52 4.33
C ARG A 104 8.09 -7.72 2.89
N SER A 105 7.70 -6.82 1.98
CA SER A 105 8.05 -6.91 0.57
C SER A 105 8.55 -5.57 0.04
N ILE A 106 9.65 -5.61 -0.70
CA ILE A 106 10.14 -4.49 -1.49
C ILE A 106 10.39 -4.98 -2.91
N THR A 107 9.84 -4.26 -3.88
CA THR A 107 10.14 -4.43 -5.29
C THR A 107 10.75 -3.14 -5.81
N LEU A 108 11.95 -3.24 -6.40
CA LEU A 108 12.65 -2.14 -7.04
C LEU A 108 12.72 -2.41 -8.54
N ASP A 109 12.04 -1.58 -9.32
CA ASP A 109 12.02 -1.64 -10.78
C ASP A 109 13.01 -0.62 -11.37
N TYR A 110 13.84 -0.99 -12.35
CA TYR A 110 14.77 -0.08 -13.06
C TYR A 110 15.64 0.77 -12.11
N VAL A 111 16.38 0.10 -11.24
CA VAL A 111 17.21 0.72 -10.19
C VAL A 111 18.24 1.68 -10.78
N THR A 112 18.24 2.94 -10.34
CA THR A 112 19.32 3.89 -10.62
C THR A 112 20.24 3.99 -9.40
N ALA A 113 21.50 3.64 -9.61
CA ALA A 113 22.40 3.13 -8.58
C ALA A 113 22.81 4.07 -7.43
N SER A 114 22.20 5.23 -7.23
CA SER A 114 22.51 6.12 -6.10
C SER A 114 21.36 6.34 -5.13
N LYS A 115 20.12 6.56 -5.59
CA LYS A 115 19.01 6.96 -4.72
C LYS A 115 18.25 5.78 -4.13
N ASP A 116 18.16 4.67 -4.86
CA ASP A 116 17.48 3.46 -4.38
C ASP A 116 18.26 2.81 -3.22
N TYR A 117 19.59 2.87 -3.27
CA TYR A 117 20.44 2.41 -2.16
C TYR A 117 20.31 3.28 -0.92
N GLU A 118 20.18 4.60 -1.08
CA GLU A 118 19.93 5.51 0.05
C GLU A 118 18.59 5.18 0.72
N LEU A 119 17.55 4.92 -0.07
CA LEU A 119 16.24 4.53 0.41
C LEU A 119 16.28 3.19 1.16
N LEU A 120 16.92 2.17 0.59
CA LEU A 120 17.11 0.88 1.24
C LEU A 120 17.83 0.99 2.59
N ASN A 121 18.86 1.85 2.68
CA ASN A 121 19.59 2.08 3.93
C ASN A 121 18.74 2.74 5.03
N ARG A 122 17.68 3.46 4.66
CA ARG A 122 16.77 4.12 5.61
C ARG A 122 15.65 3.20 6.08
N LEU A 123 15.36 2.14 5.32
CA LEU A 123 14.32 1.20 5.68
C LEU A 123 14.81 0.24 6.77
N THR A 124 13.99 0.03 7.78
CA THR A 124 14.23 -1.05 8.75
C THR A 124 13.81 -2.37 8.12
N LEU A 125 14.78 -3.11 7.56
CA LEU A 125 14.52 -4.35 6.81
C LEU A 125 14.40 -5.60 7.69
N SER A 126 14.22 -5.45 9.01
CA SER A 126 14.24 -6.57 9.96
C SER A 126 13.13 -7.60 9.75
N ASN A 127 12.01 -7.20 9.14
CA ASN A 127 10.85 -8.04 8.88
C ASN A 127 10.68 -8.37 7.38
N LEU A 128 11.69 -8.04 6.56
CA LEU A 128 11.61 -8.25 5.12
C LEU A 128 11.64 -9.74 4.80
N SER A 129 10.59 -10.22 4.13
CA SER A 129 10.44 -11.60 3.67
C SER A 129 10.65 -11.75 2.16
N SER A 130 10.54 -10.65 1.41
CA SER A 130 10.65 -10.62 -0.04
C SER A 130 11.39 -9.37 -0.50
N LEU A 131 12.38 -9.56 -1.37
CA LEU A 131 13.09 -8.50 -2.07
C LEU A 131 13.22 -8.88 -3.54
N SER A 132 12.66 -8.05 -4.41
CA SER A 132 12.75 -8.20 -5.87
C SER A 132 13.44 -7.00 -6.48
N ILE A 133 14.44 -7.25 -7.32
CA ILE A 133 15.18 -6.20 -8.04
C ILE A 133 15.08 -6.53 -9.52
N HIS A 134 14.48 -5.62 -10.29
CA HIS A 134 14.34 -5.73 -11.73
C HIS A 134 15.25 -4.69 -12.37
N THR A 135 16.27 -5.15 -13.09
CA THR A 135 17.27 -4.32 -13.77
C THR A 135 16.97 -4.16 -15.25
#